data_AF-A0A5M9JAC2-F1
#
_entry.id   AF-A0A5M9JAC2-F1
#
_cell.length_a   1.000
_cell.length_b   1.000
_cell.length_c   1.000
_cell.angle_alpha   90.00
_cell.angle_beta   90.00
_cell.angle_gamma   90.00
#
_symmetry.space_group_name_H-M   'P 1'
#
loop_
_entity.id
_entity.type
_entity.pdbx_description
1 polymer ?
#
loop_
_entity_poly.entity_id
_entity_poly.type
_entity_poly.pdbx_seq_one_letter_code
_entity_poly.pdbx_strand_id
1 'polypeptide(L)'
;MFSSPRSSLHPLYSSASASPSPDQRTSCIKIATEQLLLASSIHNYLFTRSTALTSPSPCPDISNPVFRALSSLALAESTLLAVLKDDPYPAAVLQQDRNKNDKEWMIKAPDMPKVRAHLFARLCLAAAEHAGNAVAILGGMGNGGKGKVDPELLKYVEDLRRVGRGKACRFFGVDAELGGKTGDGIGWLRAGLSELGMSVGDDGKKPSGMGFGKLKKEWTEKREDRRVENRKDWGSDAGKAEEGRILEMLEKKWVKVNDTIGTQLIPSIGTLISSLPSGREMHTVKTYNPPSLDVHVLESMRAPPDRADTYEENDSSDDDENGAPVGAFPGTKGDYAGSANYF
;
A
#
# COMPACT_ATOMS: atom_id res chain seq x y z
N MET A 1 -4.48 6.34 -20.92
CA MET A 1 -4.21 7.51 -20.06
C MET A 1 -4.37 7.16 -18.57
N PHE A 2 -3.88 5.99 -18.12
CA PHE A 2 -3.82 5.64 -16.69
C PHE A 2 -2.34 5.51 -16.32
N SER A 3 -1.74 6.64 -15.92
CA SER A 3 -0.49 6.60 -15.17
C SER A 3 -0.82 5.88 -13.86
N SER A 4 -0.21 4.72 -13.59
CA SER A 4 -0.40 4.00 -12.31
C SER A 4 -0.19 4.96 -11.13
N PRO A 5 -0.98 4.92 -10.04
CA PRO A 5 -0.82 5.79 -8.87
C PRO A 5 0.62 5.85 -8.33
N ARG A 6 1.37 4.75 -8.51
CA ARG A 6 2.80 4.68 -8.18
C ARG A 6 3.65 5.52 -9.12
N SER A 7 3.40 5.47 -10.43
CA SER A 7 4.15 6.26 -11.40
C SER A 7 4.09 7.78 -11.15
N SER A 8 3.00 8.30 -10.58
CA SER A 8 2.87 9.70 -10.16
C SER A 8 3.66 10.04 -8.89
N LEU A 9 3.93 9.05 -8.03
CA LEU A 9 4.65 9.23 -6.77
C LEU A 9 6.16 9.05 -6.93
N HIS A 10 6.64 8.34 -7.95
CA HIS A 10 8.06 8.06 -8.20
C HIS A 10 8.97 9.31 -8.18
N PRO A 11 8.56 10.48 -8.72
CA PRO A 11 9.38 11.70 -8.64
C PRO A 11 9.67 12.20 -7.22
N LEU A 12 8.88 11.79 -6.21
CA LEU A 12 9.11 12.16 -4.81
C LEU A 12 10.32 11.45 -4.19
N TYR A 13 10.71 10.31 -4.77
CA TYR A 13 11.69 9.40 -4.18
C TYR A 13 12.97 9.30 -5.01
N SER A 14 12.96 9.75 -6.26
CA SER A 14 14.15 9.70 -7.12
C SER A 14 15.25 10.63 -6.63
N SER A 15 16.44 10.07 -6.40
CA SER A 15 17.69 10.79 -6.10
C SER A 15 18.32 11.45 -7.34
N ALA A 16 17.91 11.03 -8.55
CA ALA A 16 18.48 11.46 -9.82
C ALA A 16 17.99 12.85 -10.30
N SER A 17 16.88 13.34 -9.74
CA SER A 17 16.31 14.66 -10.03
C SER A 17 16.41 15.60 -8.82
N ALA A 18 16.39 16.91 -9.07
CA ALA A 18 16.21 17.90 -8.00
C ALA A 18 14.95 17.55 -7.18
N SER A 19 14.99 17.75 -5.85
CA SER A 19 13.83 17.47 -5.00
C SER A 19 12.63 18.27 -5.53
N PRO A 20 11.47 17.64 -5.75
CA PRO A 20 10.30 18.34 -6.27
C PRO A 20 9.89 19.47 -5.33
N SER A 21 9.40 20.56 -5.90
CA SER A 21 8.84 21.68 -5.11
C SER A 21 7.67 21.21 -4.23
N PRO A 22 7.36 21.90 -3.13
CA PRO A 22 6.21 21.59 -2.27
C PRO A 22 4.88 21.51 -3.04
N ASP A 23 4.70 22.36 -4.04
CA ASP A 23 3.51 22.40 -4.90
C ASP A 23 3.43 21.16 -5.81
N GLN A 24 4.55 20.78 -6.44
CA GLN A 24 4.62 19.56 -7.25
C GLN A 24 4.36 18.32 -6.41
N ARG A 25 4.93 18.25 -5.19
CA ARG A 25 4.66 17.16 -4.25
C ARG A 25 3.18 17.05 -3.93
N THR A 26 2.55 18.18 -3.59
CA THR A 26 1.12 18.24 -3.28
C THR A 26 0.27 17.80 -4.47
N SER A 27 0.64 18.20 -5.69
CA SER A 27 -0.05 17.80 -6.92
C SER A 27 0.04 16.29 -7.18
N CYS A 28 1.23 15.70 -7.09
CA CYS A 28 1.42 14.26 -7.28
C CYS A 28 0.60 13.43 -6.28
N ILE A 29 0.59 13.84 -5.01
CA ILE A 29 -0.16 13.14 -3.95
C ILE A 29 -1.67 13.25 -4.18
N LYS A 30 -2.16 14.44 -4.58
CA LYS A 30 -3.58 14.65 -4.91
C LYS A 30 -4.02 13.75 -6.06
N ILE A 31 -3.28 13.73 -7.17
CA ILE A 31 -3.59 12.90 -8.34
C ILE A 31 -3.62 11.41 -7.96
N ALA A 32 -2.61 10.94 -7.22
CA ALA A 32 -2.56 9.54 -6.78
C ALA A 32 -3.74 9.18 -5.87
N THR A 33 -4.12 10.09 -4.97
CA THR A 33 -5.27 9.89 -4.07
C THR A 33 -6.58 9.83 -4.84
N GLU A 34 -6.80 10.72 -5.80
CA GLU A 34 -7.98 10.72 -6.67
C GLU A 34 -8.10 9.41 -7.47
N GLN A 35 -6.99 8.93 -8.04
CA GLN A 35 -6.96 7.67 -8.78
C GLN A 35 -7.27 6.45 -7.89
N LEU A 36 -6.76 6.42 -6.66
CA LEU A 36 -7.03 5.33 -5.72
C LEU A 36 -8.48 5.34 -5.23
N LEU A 37 -9.04 6.51 -4.95
CA LEU A 37 -10.46 6.63 -4.58
C LEU A 37 -11.37 6.23 -5.74
N LEU A 38 -11.00 6.59 -6.98
CA LEU A 38 -11.69 6.12 -8.18
C LEU A 38 -11.60 4.59 -8.30
N ALA A 39 -10.42 4.00 -8.12
CA ALA A 39 -10.25 2.55 -8.16
C ALA A 39 -11.11 1.84 -7.11
N SER A 40 -11.14 2.34 -5.87
CA SER A 40 -12.02 1.82 -4.82
C SER A 40 -13.50 1.90 -5.23
N SER A 41 -13.94 3.03 -5.78
CA SER A 41 -15.33 3.19 -6.24
C SER A 41 -15.71 2.22 -7.35
N ILE A 42 -14.81 1.97 -8.31
CA ILE A 42 -15.00 1.02 -9.41
C ILE A 42 -15.10 -0.39 -8.86
N HIS A 43 -14.19 -0.80 -7.97
CA HIS A 43 -14.24 -2.14 -7.37
C HIS A 43 -15.50 -2.36 -6.53
N ASN A 44 -15.99 -1.35 -5.81
CA ASN A 44 -17.28 -1.41 -5.10
C ASN A 44 -18.46 -1.56 -6.06
N TYR A 45 -18.44 -0.84 -7.18
CA TYR A 45 -19.46 -0.98 -8.23
C TYR A 45 -19.43 -2.38 -8.85
N LEU A 46 -18.24 -2.88 -9.19
CA LEU A 46 -18.07 -4.23 -9.75
C LEU A 46 -18.55 -5.29 -8.77
N PHE A 47 -18.20 -5.18 -7.49
CA PHE A 47 -18.70 -6.06 -6.44
C PHE A 47 -20.23 -6.07 -6.38
N THR A 48 -20.88 -4.90 -6.40
CA THR A 48 -22.35 -4.82 -6.34
C THR A 48 -22.98 -5.46 -7.58
N ARG A 49 -22.40 -5.21 -8.76
CA ARG A 49 -22.88 -5.79 -10.02
C ARG A 49 -22.70 -7.31 -10.04
N SER A 50 -21.56 -7.81 -9.59
CA SER A 50 -21.26 -9.24 -9.60
C SER A 50 -22.07 -10.01 -8.55
N THR A 51 -22.50 -9.37 -7.45
CA THR A 51 -23.48 -9.98 -6.53
C THR A 51 -24.87 -10.17 -7.13
N ALA A 52 -25.23 -9.41 -8.17
CA ALA A 52 -26.50 -9.58 -8.87
C ALA A 52 -26.45 -10.72 -9.92
N LEU A 53 -25.27 -11.26 -10.22
CA LEU A 53 -25.10 -12.37 -11.16
C LEU A 53 -25.29 -13.71 -10.45
N THR A 54 -25.98 -14.64 -11.11
CA THR A 54 -26.23 -16.00 -10.60
C THR A 54 -25.16 -17.01 -11.01
N SER A 55 -24.35 -16.69 -12.04
CA SER A 55 -23.27 -17.54 -12.52
C SER A 55 -22.01 -17.41 -11.66
N PRO A 56 -21.27 -18.52 -11.40
CA PRO A 56 -19.98 -18.44 -10.72
C PRO A 56 -18.97 -17.62 -11.54
N SER A 57 -18.01 -17.00 -10.86
CA SER A 57 -16.95 -16.23 -11.52
C SER A 57 -16.08 -17.16 -12.39
N PRO A 58 -15.85 -16.83 -13.67
CA PRO A 58 -15.03 -17.64 -14.57
C PRO A 58 -13.54 -17.61 -14.21
N CYS A 59 -13.07 -16.57 -13.52
CA CYS A 59 -11.70 -16.47 -13.03
C CYS A 59 -11.66 -15.90 -11.60
N PRO A 60 -10.60 -16.20 -10.82
CA PRO A 60 -10.44 -15.66 -9.47
C PRO A 60 -10.35 -14.13 -9.46
N ASP A 61 -9.75 -13.51 -10.48
CA ASP A 61 -9.49 -12.08 -10.56
C ASP A 61 -10.76 -11.22 -10.59
N ILE A 62 -11.87 -11.76 -11.12
CA ILE A 62 -13.16 -11.07 -11.18
C ILE A 62 -14.17 -11.57 -10.14
N SER A 63 -13.69 -12.29 -9.14
CA SER A 63 -14.53 -12.80 -8.06
C SER A 63 -14.93 -11.69 -7.07
N ASN A 64 -16.10 -11.87 -6.45
CA ASN A 64 -16.62 -10.98 -5.41
C ASN A 64 -15.59 -10.67 -4.30
N PRO A 65 -14.85 -11.65 -3.75
CA PRO A 65 -13.88 -11.38 -2.70
C PRO A 65 -12.68 -10.57 -3.21
N VAL A 66 -12.21 -10.78 -4.45
CA VAL A 66 -11.12 -9.96 -5.04
C VAL A 66 -11.55 -8.51 -5.15
N PHE A 67 -12.75 -8.23 -5.68
CA PHE A 67 -13.23 -6.84 -5.78
C PHE A 67 -13.32 -6.15 -4.41
N ARG A 68 -13.82 -6.85 -3.37
CA ARG A 68 -13.83 -6.29 -2.02
C ARG A 68 -12.43 -6.04 -1.48
N ALA A 69 -11.51 -6.99 -1.66
CA ALA A 69 -10.15 -6.85 -1.19
C ALA A 69 -9.40 -5.71 -1.87
N LEU A 70 -9.52 -5.56 -3.20
CA LEU A 70 -8.89 -4.49 -3.97
C LEU A 70 -9.47 -3.11 -3.62
N SER A 71 -10.79 -3.03 -3.36
CA SER A 71 -11.41 -1.80 -2.85
C SER A 71 -10.83 -1.40 -1.49
N SER A 72 -10.72 -2.36 -0.57
CA SER A 72 -10.14 -2.16 0.76
C SER A 72 -8.66 -1.78 0.68
N LEU A 73 -7.89 -2.39 -0.23
CA LEU A 73 -6.50 -2.05 -0.48
C LEU A 73 -6.33 -0.61 -0.97
N ALA A 74 -7.14 -0.18 -1.93
CA ALA A 74 -7.11 1.18 -2.45
C ALA A 74 -7.48 2.24 -1.38
N LEU A 75 -8.38 1.89 -0.46
CA LEU A 75 -8.68 2.70 0.72
C LEU A 75 -7.50 2.79 1.69
N ALA A 76 -6.79 1.68 1.92
CA ALA A 76 -5.59 1.69 2.75
C ALA A 76 -4.49 2.59 2.16
N GLU A 77 -4.15 2.42 0.88
CA GLU A 77 -3.13 3.23 0.20
C GLU A 77 -3.52 4.72 0.18
N SER A 78 -4.77 5.05 -0.15
CA SER A 78 -5.23 6.45 -0.17
C SER A 78 -5.25 7.09 1.22
N THR A 79 -5.50 6.32 2.29
CA THR A 79 -5.45 6.82 3.66
C THR A 79 -4.00 7.14 4.07
N LEU A 80 -3.04 6.29 3.72
CA LEU A 80 -1.62 6.54 3.98
C LEU A 80 -1.07 7.73 3.18
N LEU A 81 -1.54 7.95 1.94
CA LEU A 81 -1.15 9.12 1.15
C LEU A 81 -1.58 10.44 1.79
N ALA A 82 -2.75 10.47 2.44
CA ALA A 82 -3.21 11.66 3.13
C ALA A 82 -2.32 12.01 4.32
N VAL A 83 -1.79 11.01 5.03
CA VAL A 83 -0.79 11.21 6.08
C VAL A 83 0.54 11.67 5.48
N LEU A 84 1.01 11.01 4.41
CA LEU A 84 2.27 11.34 3.74
C LEU A 84 2.34 12.81 3.30
N LYS A 85 1.21 13.38 2.87
CA LYS A 85 1.13 14.78 2.43
C LYS A 85 1.74 15.75 3.45
N ASP A 86 1.42 15.55 4.73
CA ASP A 86 1.74 16.47 5.81
C ASP A 86 2.77 15.87 6.81
N ASP A 87 3.33 14.70 6.49
CA ASP A 87 4.37 14.01 7.28
C ASP A 87 5.77 14.56 6.94
N PRO A 88 6.46 15.23 7.88
CA PRO A 88 7.76 15.84 7.62
C PRO A 88 8.94 14.86 7.71
N TYR A 89 8.76 13.69 8.33
CA TYR A 89 9.88 12.78 8.62
C TYR A 89 10.49 12.12 7.38
N PRO A 90 9.72 11.63 6.39
CA PRO A 90 10.30 11.06 5.17
C PRO A 90 11.26 12.03 4.46
N ALA A 91 10.90 13.30 4.38
CA ALA A 91 11.75 14.32 3.75
C ALA A 91 13.05 14.54 4.53
N ALA A 92 12.99 14.57 5.87
CA ALA A 92 14.16 14.72 6.72
C ALA A 92 15.15 13.54 6.58
N VAL A 93 14.63 12.31 6.49
CA VAL A 93 15.45 11.11 6.26
C VAL A 93 16.13 11.13 4.90
N LEU A 94 15.39 11.48 3.84
CA LEU A 94 15.94 11.60 2.50
C LEU A 94 17.01 12.69 2.41
N GLN A 95 16.84 13.81 3.12
CA GLN A 95 17.88 14.85 3.20
C GLN A 95 19.16 14.35 3.85
N GLN A 96 19.06 13.56 4.92
CA GLN A 96 20.23 12.95 5.57
C GLN A 96 20.95 11.96 4.65
N ASP A 97 20.21 11.14 3.90
CA ASP A 97 20.80 10.20 2.94
C ASP A 97 21.57 10.93 1.83
N ARG A 98 21.08 12.11 1.41
CA ARG A 98 21.76 12.99 0.43
C ARG A 98 22.95 13.72 1.03
N ASN A 99 22.89 14.11 2.31
CA ASN A 99 23.95 14.84 2.99
C ASN A 99 24.23 14.28 4.39
N LYS A 100 25.18 13.35 4.48
CA LYS A 100 25.61 12.73 5.75
C LYS A 100 26.18 13.72 6.79
N ASN A 101 26.55 14.92 6.35
CA ASN A 101 27.08 15.96 7.23
C ASN A 101 25.99 16.88 7.80
N ASP A 102 24.75 16.77 7.31
CA ASP A 102 23.62 17.55 7.82
C ASP A 102 23.16 17.01 9.17
N LYS A 103 23.42 17.78 10.22
CA LYS A 103 23.03 17.48 11.61
C LYS A 103 21.91 18.40 12.09
N GLU A 104 21.33 19.24 11.23
CA GLU A 104 20.33 20.24 11.63
C GLU A 104 19.11 19.57 12.27
N TRP A 105 18.68 18.42 11.74
CA TRP A 105 17.58 17.64 12.30
C TRP A 105 17.91 16.97 13.65
N MET A 106 19.20 16.71 13.93
CA MET A 106 19.65 16.23 15.24
C MET A 106 19.52 17.34 16.29
N ILE A 107 19.62 18.60 15.86
CA ILE A 107 19.48 19.79 16.70
C ILE A 107 18.00 20.15 16.88
N LYS A 108 17.18 20.05 15.82
CA LYS A 108 15.74 20.34 15.88
C LYS A 108 14.93 19.29 15.11
N ALA A 109 14.04 18.59 15.82
CA ALA A 109 13.09 17.69 15.15
C ALA A 109 12.16 18.50 14.23
N PRO A 110 11.68 17.93 13.12
CA PRO A 110 10.68 18.59 12.29
C PRO A 110 9.44 18.95 13.12
N ASP A 111 8.96 20.19 12.96
CA ASP A 111 7.85 20.71 13.76
C ASP A 111 6.53 20.06 13.33
N MET A 112 5.85 19.39 14.26
CA MET A 112 4.53 18.80 14.04
C MET A 112 3.61 19.15 15.21
N PRO A 113 2.44 19.76 14.96
CA PRO A 113 1.47 20.03 16.00
C PRO A 113 1.01 18.74 16.69
N LYS A 114 0.92 18.75 18.02
CA LYS A 114 0.54 17.58 18.84
C LYS A 114 -0.78 16.92 18.39
N VAL A 115 -1.83 17.73 18.16
CA VAL A 115 -3.15 17.26 17.70
C VAL A 115 -3.05 16.49 16.38
N ARG A 116 -2.09 16.88 15.52
CA ARG A 116 -1.87 16.26 14.22
C ARG A 116 -1.16 14.91 14.35
N ALA A 117 -0.20 14.78 15.25
CA ALA A 117 0.51 13.52 15.50
C ALA A 117 -0.48 12.42 15.91
N HIS A 118 -1.31 12.66 16.93
CA HIS A 118 -2.30 11.69 17.37
C HIS A 118 -3.35 11.36 16.28
N LEU A 119 -3.79 12.37 15.51
CA LEU A 119 -4.70 12.14 14.38
C LEU A 119 -4.06 11.21 13.33
N PHE A 120 -2.82 11.48 12.93
CA PHE A 120 -2.10 10.66 11.95
C PHE A 120 -1.89 9.23 12.45
N ALA A 121 -1.62 9.04 13.74
CA ALA A 121 -1.56 7.70 14.31
C ALA A 121 -2.85 6.92 14.07
N ARG A 122 -4.01 7.55 14.30
CA ARG A 122 -5.33 6.93 14.09
C ARG A 122 -5.66 6.72 12.61
N LEU A 123 -5.24 7.61 11.71
CA LEU A 123 -5.40 7.41 10.26
C LEU A 123 -4.57 6.21 9.78
N CYS A 124 -3.32 6.08 10.24
CA CYS A 124 -2.45 4.95 9.92
C CYS A 124 -3.02 3.61 10.43
N LEU A 125 -3.69 3.61 11.60
CA LEU A 125 -4.40 2.44 12.10
C LEU A 125 -5.60 2.07 11.24
N ALA A 126 -6.41 3.04 10.79
CA ALA A 126 -7.50 2.77 9.85
C ALA A 126 -6.98 2.17 8.53
N ALA A 127 -5.88 2.71 8.01
CA ALA A 127 -5.24 2.13 6.83
C ALA A 127 -4.77 0.68 7.06
N ALA A 128 -4.21 0.39 8.24
CA ALA A 128 -3.82 -0.97 8.60
C ALA A 128 -5.02 -1.91 8.77
N GLU A 129 -6.15 -1.43 9.29
CA GLU A 129 -7.40 -2.18 9.39
C GLU A 129 -7.94 -2.53 7.98
N HIS A 130 -7.97 -1.57 7.05
CA HIS A 130 -8.33 -1.80 5.64
C HIS A 130 -7.40 -2.80 4.95
N ALA A 131 -6.09 -2.69 5.15
CA ALA A 131 -5.12 -3.65 4.61
C ALA A 131 -5.30 -5.04 5.25
N GLY A 132 -5.56 -5.10 6.57
CA GLY A 132 -5.85 -6.34 7.28
C GLY A 132 -7.09 -7.06 6.76
N ASN A 133 -8.16 -6.31 6.48
CA ASN A 133 -9.36 -6.84 5.85
C ASN A 133 -9.05 -7.43 4.46
N ALA A 134 -8.25 -6.73 3.66
CA ALA A 134 -7.83 -7.22 2.35
C ALA A 134 -6.99 -8.51 2.45
N VAL A 135 -6.02 -8.58 3.37
CA VAL A 135 -5.22 -9.80 3.60
C VAL A 135 -6.11 -10.97 4.03
N ALA A 136 -7.05 -10.74 4.94
CA ALA A 136 -7.93 -11.80 5.42
C ALA A 136 -8.80 -12.38 4.30
N ILE A 137 -9.35 -11.50 3.44
CA ILE A 137 -10.17 -11.90 2.29
C ILE A 137 -9.34 -12.66 1.25
N LEU A 138 -8.18 -12.13 0.86
CA LEU A 138 -7.32 -12.75 -0.15
C LEU A 138 -6.68 -14.05 0.36
N GLY A 139 -6.29 -14.10 1.63
CA GLY A 139 -5.67 -15.28 2.26
C GLY A 139 -6.67 -16.41 2.52
N GLY A 140 -7.95 -16.11 2.67
CA GLY A 140 -9.02 -17.12 2.74
C GLY A 140 -9.34 -17.77 1.38
N MET A 141 -8.81 -17.22 0.29
CA MET A 141 -9.11 -17.63 -1.08
C MET A 141 -8.19 -18.78 -1.51
N GLY A 142 -8.62 -20.01 -1.22
CA GLY A 142 -8.18 -21.26 -1.86
C GLY A 142 -6.74 -21.72 -1.58
N ASN A 143 -6.55 -22.65 -0.64
CA ASN A 143 -5.33 -23.46 -0.49
C ASN A 143 -5.16 -24.56 -1.57
N GLY A 144 -6.10 -24.69 -2.51
CA GLY A 144 -6.17 -25.81 -3.46
C GLY A 144 -6.15 -25.36 -4.90
N GLY A 145 -4.95 -25.17 -5.48
CA GLY A 145 -4.62 -25.23 -6.92
C GLY A 145 -5.31 -24.26 -7.90
N LYS A 146 -6.64 -24.17 -7.90
CA LYS A 146 -7.44 -23.30 -8.77
C LYS A 146 -7.90 -22.07 -7.97
N GLY A 147 -7.52 -20.87 -8.40
CA GLY A 147 -7.92 -19.62 -7.75
C GLY A 147 -6.95 -19.07 -6.70
N LYS A 148 -5.69 -19.52 -6.72
CA LYS A 148 -4.65 -19.00 -5.82
C LYS A 148 -4.33 -17.55 -6.16
N VAL A 149 -4.44 -16.68 -5.18
CA VAL A 149 -4.01 -15.27 -5.30
C VAL A 149 -2.50 -15.20 -5.46
N ASP A 150 -2.03 -14.28 -6.29
CA ASP A 150 -0.60 -14.01 -6.47
C ASP A 150 0.09 -13.79 -5.11
N PRO A 151 1.12 -14.60 -4.76
CA PRO A 151 1.85 -14.45 -3.51
C PRO A 151 2.54 -13.09 -3.37
N GLU A 152 2.90 -12.41 -4.46
CA GLU A 152 3.49 -11.07 -4.40
C GLU A 152 2.47 -10.02 -3.96
N LEU A 153 1.23 -10.11 -4.47
CA LEU A 153 0.13 -9.26 -4.01
C LEU A 153 -0.16 -9.48 -2.52
N LEU A 154 -0.30 -10.74 -2.08
CA LEU A 154 -0.54 -11.06 -0.67
C LEU A 154 0.55 -10.48 0.24
N LYS A 155 1.81 -10.62 -0.17
CA LYS A 155 2.95 -10.06 0.54
C LYS A 155 2.88 -8.54 0.58
N TYR A 156 2.56 -7.89 -0.54
CA TYR A 156 2.43 -6.44 -0.63
C TYR A 156 1.38 -5.90 0.35
N VAL A 157 0.18 -6.51 0.38
CA VAL A 157 -0.91 -6.07 1.27
C VAL A 157 -0.53 -6.30 2.74
N GLU A 158 0.15 -7.40 3.06
CA GLU A 158 0.66 -7.67 4.42
C GLU A 158 1.76 -6.68 4.83
N ASP A 159 2.68 -6.34 3.93
CA ASP A 159 3.69 -5.33 4.18
C ASP A 159 3.04 -3.94 4.36
N LEU A 160 2.02 -3.59 3.58
CA LEU A 160 1.24 -2.35 3.73
C LEU A 160 0.54 -2.28 5.11
N ARG A 161 -0.05 -3.39 5.56
CA ARG A 161 -0.65 -3.52 6.90
C ARG A 161 0.36 -3.24 8.00
N ARG A 162 1.56 -3.83 7.89
CA ARG A 162 2.67 -3.62 8.83
C ARG A 162 3.17 -2.19 8.81
N VAL A 163 3.29 -1.58 7.62
CA VAL A 163 3.68 -0.18 7.46
C VAL A 163 2.68 0.75 8.12
N GLY A 164 1.37 0.51 7.96
CA GLY A 164 0.34 1.27 8.67
C GLY A 164 0.49 1.20 10.19
N ARG A 165 0.71 0.00 10.75
CA ARG A 165 0.95 -0.17 12.20
C ARG A 165 2.26 0.47 12.67
N GLY A 166 3.34 0.34 11.89
CA GLY A 166 4.63 0.98 12.16
C GLY A 166 4.53 2.51 12.19
N LYS A 167 3.90 3.10 11.17
CA LYS A 167 3.62 4.55 11.11
C LYS A 167 2.77 5.01 12.28
N ALA A 168 1.73 4.26 12.64
CA ALA A 168 0.90 4.59 13.80
C ALA A 168 1.73 4.65 15.09
N CYS A 169 2.56 3.63 15.32
CA CYS A 169 3.47 3.61 16.46
C CYS A 169 4.43 4.80 16.44
N ARG A 170 5.02 5.15 15.29
CA ARG A 170 5.84 6.36 15.17
C ARG A 170 5.10 7.61 15.62
N PHE A 171 3.88 7.82 15.13
CA PHE A 171 3.11 9.01 15.47
C PHE A 171 2.66 9.06 16.93
N PHE A 172 2.34 7.91 17.55
CA PHE A 172 2.14 7.86 19.01
C PHE A 172 3.42 8.19 19.77
N GLY A 173 4.58 7.72 19.28
CA GLY A 173 5.87 8.06 19.86
C GLY A 173 6.17 9.56 19.78
N VAL A 174 5.86 10.20 18.65
CA VAL A 174 6.00 11.65 18.48
C VAL A 174 5.03 12.42 19.38
N ASP A 175 3.77 12.00 19.49
CA ASP A 175 2.81 12.62 20.41
C ASP A 175 3.27 12.54 21.88
N ALA A 176 3.86 11.42 22.28
CA ALA A 176 4.44 11.23 23.60
C ALA A 176 5.66 12.14 23.83
N GLU A 177 6.58 12.23 22.87
CA GLU A 177 7.78 13.07 22.96
C GLU A 177 7.45 14.56 22.99
N LEU A 178 6.48 15.02 22.17
CA LEU A 178 5.92 16.38 22.24
C LEU A 178 5.27 16.67 23.60
N GLY A 179 4.82 15.62 24.31
CA GLY A 179 4.32 15.69 25.68
C GLY A 179 5.41 15.63 26.75
N GLY A 180 6.69 15.61 26.38
CA GLY A 180 7.84 15.48 27.28
C GLY A 180 8.06 14.05 27.81
N LYS A 181 7.35 13.06 27.27
CA LYS A 181 7.45 11.64 27.67
C LYS A 181 8.34 10.86 26.70
N THR A 182 9.62 11.20 26.66
CA THR A 182 10.60 10.59 25.77
C THR A 182 10.72 9.08 25.97
N GLY A 183 10.58 8.58 27.20
CA GLY A 183 10.61 7.14 27.50
C GLY A 183 9.48 6.38 26.80
N ASP A 184 8.25 6.88 26.91
CA ASP A 184 7.08 6.36 26.17
C ASP A 184 7.30 6.47 24.67
N GLY A 185 7.87 7.59 24.20
CA GLY A 185 8.25 7.81 22.80
C GLY A 185 9.14 6.71 22.24
N ILE A 186 10.22 6.36 22.95
CA ILE A 186 11.14 5.28 22.57
C ILE A 186 10.42 3.93 22.53
N GLY A 187 9.59 3.64 23.55
CA GLY A 187 8.82 2.41 23.61
C GLY A 187 7.94 2.23 22.37
N TRP A 188 7.27 3.30 21.93
CA TRP A 188 6.46 3.29 20.71
C TRP A 188 7.28 3.07 19.45
N LEU A 189 8.47 3.66 19.33
CA LEU A 189 9.34 3.40 18.18
C LEU A 189 9.80 1.95 18.11
N ARG A 190 10.16 1.37 19.26
CA ARG A 190 10.51 -0.06 19.39
C ARG A 190 9.33 -0.96 19.03
N ALA A 191 8.11 -0.60 19.44
CA ALA A 191 6.89 -1.30 19.03
C ALA A 191 6.67 -1.20 17.51
N GLY A 192 6.89 -0.04 16.90
CA GLY A 192 6.82 0.15 15.45
C GLY A 192 7.80 -0.72 14.68
N LEU A 193 9.06 -0.81 15.14
CA LEU A 193 10.06 -1.69 14.54
C LEU A 193 9.65 -3.17 14.62
N SER A 194 9.08 -3.58 15.76
CA SER A 194 8.55 -4.94 15.95
C SER A 194 7.40 -5.24 14.98
N GLU A 195 6.48 -4.31 14.76
CA GLU A 195 5.38 -4.44 13.80
C GLU A 195 5.87 -4.61 12.35
N LEU A 196 6.92 -3.88 11.96
CA LEU A 196 7.61 -4.06 10.68
C LEU A 196 8.36 -5.40 10.58
N GLY A 197 8.50 -6.15 11.68
CA GLY A 197 9.28 -7.39 11.73
C GLY A 197 10.79 -7.14 11.70
N MET A 198 11.23 -5.95 12.10
CA MET A 198 12.63 -5.59 12.24
C MET A 198 13.13 -5.92 13.65
N SER A 199 14.42 -6.25 13.78
CA SER A 199 15.01 -6.54 15.07
C SER A 199 15.06 -5.29 15.93
N VAL A 200 14.33 -5.29 17.04
CA VAL A 200 14.48 -4.28 18.11
C VAL A 200 15.75 -4.62 18.88
N GLY A 201 16.66 -3.66 19.03
CA GLY A 201 17.83 -3.83 19.89
C GLY A 201 17.37 -4.03 21.33
N ASP A 202 17.50 -5.25 21.86
CA ASP A 202 17.28 -5.53 23.27
C ASP A 202 18.53 -5.12 24.04
N ASP A 203 18.37 -4.18 24.97
CA ASP A 203 19.40 -3.79 25.92
C ASP A 203 19.62 -4.95 26.91
N GLY A 204 20.73 -5.69 26.73
CA GLY A 204 21.35 -6.43 27.82
C GLY A 204 21.45 -7.97 27.70
N LYS A 205 20.83 -8.61 26.71
CA LYS A 205 21.11 -10.02 26.39
C LYS A 205 21.73 -10.12 25.01
N LYS A 206 23.03 -10.49 24.97
CA LYS A 206 23.77 -10.77 23.73
C LYS A 206 22.91 -11.59 22.77
N PRO A 207 22.51 -11.08 21.59
CA PRO A 207 21.92 -11.93 20.57
C PRO A 207 23.05 -12.80 20.01
N SER A 208 23.00 -14.09 20.31
CA SER A 208 23.83 -15.11 19.65
C SER A 208 23.41 -15.20 18.18
N GLY A 209 23.94 -14.31 17.35
CA GLY A 209 23.64 -14.22 15.92
C GLY A 209 24.10 -12.92 15.26
N MET A 210 25.16 -12.28 15.78
CA MET A 210 25.64 -10.97 15.33
C MET A 210 26.49 -11.11 14.06
N GLY A 211 25.89 -10.98 12.88
CA GLY A 211 26.62 -10.86 11.61
C GLY A 211 25.71 -10.79 10.38
N PHE A 212 24.81 -11.77 10.23
CA PHE A 212 23.97 -11.89 9.03
C PHE A 212 22.81 -10.89 8.96
N GLY A 213 22.30 -10.42 10.10
CA GLY A 213 21.18 -9.45 10.13
C GLY A 213 21.55 -8.07 9.60
N LYS A 214 22.72 -7.55 9.99
CA LYS A 214 23.23 -6.25 9.50
C LYS A 214 23.59 -6.31 8.02
N LEU A 215 24.20 -7.41 7.56
CA LEU A 215 24.51 -7.63 6.15
C LEU A 215 23.26 -7.81 5.27
N LYS A 216 22.24 -8.55 5.75
CA LYS A 216 20.94 -8.65 5.05
C LYS A 216 20.26 -7.29 4.97
N LYS A 217 20.33 -6.50 6.04
CA LYS A 217 19.76 -5.16 6.11
C LYS A 217 20.44 -4.19 5.14
N GLU A 218 21.76 -4.10 5.17
CA GLU A 218 22.54 -3.24 4.26
C GLU A 218 22.38 -3.67 2.80
N TRP A 219 22.22 -4.97 2.54
CA TRP A 219 21.85 -5.47 1.21
C TRP A 219 20.42 -5.05 0.85
N THR A 220 19.43 -5.23 1.72
CA THR A 220 18.05 -4.84 1.42
C THR A 220 17.91 -3.34 1.20
N GLU A 221 18.63 -2.51 1.95
CA GLU A 221 18.69 -1.04 1.77
C GLU A 221 19.32 -0.71 0.41
N LYS A 222 20.50 -1.26 0.11
CA LYS A 222 21.16 -1.07 -1.20
C LYS A 222 20.35 -1.60 -2.38
N ARG A 223 19.54 -2.64 -2.16
CA ARG A 223 18.61 -3.17 -3.17
C ARG A 223 17.44 -2.24 -3.35
N GLU A 224 16.90 -1.67 -2.28
CA GLU A 224 15.78 -0.73 -2.32
C GLU A 224 16.19 0.59 -2.98
N ASP A 225 17.35 1.15 -2.63
CA ASP A 225 17.90 2.34 -3.30
C ASP A 225 18.05 2.10 -4.81
N ARG A 226 18.55 0.92 -5.23
CA ARG A 226 18.60 0.52 -6.65
C ARG A 226 17.22 0.37 -7.29
N ARG A 227 16.19 0.01 -6.53
CA ARG A 227 14.82 -0.14 -7.05
C ARG A 227 14.17 1.21 -7.28
N VAL A 228 14.39 2.16 -6.36
CA VAL A 228 14.01 3.57 -6.51
C VAL A 228 14.61 4.13 -7.80
N GLU A 229 15.89 3.85 -8.06
CA GLU A 229 16.57 4.26 -9.30
C GLU A 229 16.01 3.54 -10.54
N ASN A 230 15.75 2.24 -10.47
CA ASN A 230 15.35 1.43 -11.63
C ASN A 230 13.85 1.46 -11.99
N ARG A 231 12.99 2.18 -11.24
CA ARG A 231 11.53 2.38 -11.42
C ARG A 231 10.65 1.12 -11.44
N LYS A 232 11.12 -0.02 -11.98
CA LYS A 232 10.36 -1.25 -12.25
C LYS A 232 9.94 -2.01 -10.98
N ASP A 233 10.75 -1.92 -9.93
CA ASP A 233 10.57 -2.66 -8.67
C ASP A 233 10.32 -1.72 -7.48
N TRP A 234 10.21 -0.42 -7.73
CA TRP A 234 10.05 0.58 -6.67
C TRP A 234 8.65 0.46 -6.02
N GLY A 235 8.62 0.48 -4.70
CA GLY A 235 7.38 0.36 -3.91
C GLY A 235 6.86 -1.07 -3.74
N SER A 236 7.62 -2.11 -4.14
CA SER A 236 7.23 -3.52 -3.93
C SER A 236 7.09 -3.93 -2.46
N ASP A 237 7.69 -3.17 -1.55
CA ASP A 237 7.71 -3.40 -0.10
C ASP A 237 6.73 -2.48 0.66
N ALA A 238 5.83 -1.79 -0.06
CA ALA A 238 4.84 -0.87 0.50
C ALA A 238 5.41 0.29 1.36
N GLY A 239 6.71 0.62 1.22
CA GLY A 239 7.37 1.66 2.03
C GLY A 239 7.91 1.17 3.37
N LYS A 240 8.05 -0.14 3.54
CA LYS A 240 8.57 -0.78 4.75
C LYS A 240 10.02 -0.40 5.05
N ALA A 241 10.89 -0.35 4.05
CA ALA A 241 12.28 0.04 4.24
C ALA A 241 12.39 1.50 4.70
N GLU A 242 11.68 2.42 4.04
CA GLU A 242 11.65 3.83 4.40
C GLU A 242 11.18 4.04 5.84
N GLU A 243 10.04 3.45 6.22
CA GLU A 243 9.50 3.60 7.57
C GLU A 243 10.44 3.01 8.63
N GLY A 244 11.10 1.90 8.32
CA GLY A 244 12.14 1.32 9.19
C GLY A 244 13.29 2.28 9.45
N ARG A 245 13.84 2.92 8.40
CA ARG A 245 14.91 3.92 8.53
C ARG A 245 14.47 5.09 9.42
N ILE A 246 13.24 5.58 9.24
CA ILE A 246 12.70 6.68 10.06
C ILE A 246 12.65 6.27 11.53
N LEU A 247 12.07 5.11 11.84
CA LEU A 247 11.92 4.60 13.21
C LEU A 247 13.27 4.43 13.90
N GLU A 248 14.25 3.81 13.25
CA GLU A 248 15.57 3.58 13.82
C GLU A 248 16.34 4.87 14.09
N MET A 249 16.22 5.85 13.20
CA MET A 249 16.90 7.13 13.38
C MET A 249 16.28 7.95 14.51
N LEU A 250 14.95 7.91 14.64
CA LEU A 250 14.26 8.52 15.79
C LEU A 250 14.61 7.80 17.10
N GLU A 251 14.68 6.46 17.07
CA GLU A 251 14.96 5.65 18.26
C GLU A 251 16.36 5.97 18.79
N LYS A 252 17.37 5.95 17.89
CA LYS A 252 18.74 6.31 18.22
C LYS A 252 18.85 7.73 18.80
N LYS A 253 18.11 8.69 18.24
CA LYS A 253 18.10 10.07 18.71
C LYS A 253 17.51 10.16 20.11
N TRP A 254 16.32 9.60 20.31
CA TRP A 254 15.60 9.74 21.58
C TRP A 254 16.21 8.90 22.70
N VAL A 255 16.77 7.73 22.41
CA VAL A 255 17.57 6.97 23.39
C VAL A 255 18.74 7.81 23.87
N LYS A 256 19.52 8.42 22.97
CA LYS A 256 20.63 9.29 23.36
C LYS A 256 20.17 10.47 24.23
N VAL A 257 19.04 11.11 23.89
CA VAL A 257 18.48 12.21 24.69
C VAL A 257 17.98 11.71 26.05
N ASN A 258 17.32 10.57 26.09
CA ASN A 258 16.81 9.99 27.34
C ASN A 258 17.96 9.57 28.26
N ASP A 259 19.00 8.91 27.75
CA ASP A 259 20.13 8.47 28.57
C ASP A 259 20.98 9.63 29.10
N THR A 260 20.97 10.78 28.40
CA THR A 260 21.78 11.95 28.79
C THR A 260 21.02 12.98 29.63
N ILE A 261 19.70 13.12 29.43
CA ILE A 261 18.91 14.21 30.03
C ILE A 261 17.66 13.68 30.76
N GLY A 262 16.92 12.73 30.18
CA GLY A 262 15.58 12.39 30.63
C GLY A 262 15.50 11.29 31.69
N THR A 263 16.36 10.26 31.58
CA THR A 263 16.37 9.03 32.39
C THR A 263 14.99 8.41 32.62
N GLN A 264 14.08 8.54 31.65
CA GLN A 264 12.71 8.03 31.77
C GLN A 264 12.68 6.52 31.50
N LEU A 265 11.82 5.81 32.22
CA LEU A 265 11.58 4.38 31.98
C LEU A 265 10.95 4.17 30.60
N ILE A 266 11.42 3.13 29.90
CA ILE A 266 10.89 2.74 28.61
C ILE A 266 9.86 1.63 28.83
N PRO A 267 8.58 1.82 28.47
CA PRO A 267 7.57 0.78 28.61
C PRO A 267 7.83 -0.41 27.67
N SER A 268 7.33 -1.59 28.04
CA SER A 268 7.46 -2.79 27.21
C SER A 268 6.55 -2.73 25.98
N ILE A 269 7.00 -3.35 24.88
CA ILE A 269 6.26 -3.39 23.61
C ILE A 269 4.85 -3.98 23.80
N GLY A 270 4.72 -5.06 24.57
CA GLY A 270 3.44 -5.73 24.79
C GLY A 270 2.37 -4.83 25.42
N THR A 271 2.76 -3.97 26.36
CA THR A 271 1.86 -3.00 27.00
C THR A 271 1.41 -1.91 26.04
N LEU A 272 2.29 -1.47 25.15
CA LEU A 272 1.95 -0.43 24.18
C LEU A 272 1.03 -0.97 23.09
N ILE A 273 1.33 -2.15 22.54
CA ILE A 273 0.51 -2.77 21.49
C ILE A 273 -0.91 -3.06 22.00
N SER A 274 -1.07 -3.47 23.26
CA SER A 274 -2.40 -3.70 23.84
C SER A 274 -3.19 -2.41 24.10
N SER A 275 -2.51 -1.25 24.15
CA SER A 275 -3.13 0.06 24.33
C SER A 275 -3.52 0.78 23.03
N LEU A 276 -3.28 0.16 21.86
CA LEU A 276 -3.60 0.76 20.57
C LEU A 276 -5.10 1.05 20.46
N PRO A 277 -5.49 2.31 20.17
CA PRO A 277 -6.90 2.64 19.91
C PRO A 277 -7.33 2.13 18.53
N SER A 278 -8.62 2.24 18.23
CA SER A 278 -9.12 1.98 16.87
C SER A 278 -8.76 3.08 15.88
N GLY A 279 -8.68 2.69 14.61
CA GLY A 279 -8.52 3.59 13.48
C GLY A 279 -9.54 4.74 13.44
N ARG A 280 -9.22 5.77 12.68
CA ARG A 280 -10.16 6.82 12.30
C ARG A 280 -10.33 6.84 10.80
N GLU A 281 -11.53 6.57 10.32
CA GLU A 281 -11.87 6.68 8.91
C GLU A 281 -11.80 8.12 8.42
N MET A 282 -11.28 8.31 7.21
CA MET A 282 -11.14 9.62 6.57
C MET A 282 -11.90 9.70 5.25
N HIS A 283 -11.88 8.63 4.46
CA HIS A 283 -12.45 8.63 3.12
C HIS A 283 -13.90 8.15 3.15
N THR A 284 -14.76 8.87 2.43
CA THR A 284 -16.08 8.36 2.03
C THR A 284 -16.02 8.09 0.54
N VAL A 285 -16.10 6.82 0.15
CA VAL A 285 -16.01 6.41 -1.26
C VAL A 285 -17.28 6.86 -1.98
N LYS A 286 -17.14 7.70 -2.99
CA LYS A 286 -18.26 8.09 -3.86
C LYS A 286 -18.68 6.89 -4.71
N THR A 287 -19.98 6.73 -4.91
CA THR A 287 -20.50 5.70 -5.82
C THR A 287 -20.04 5.98 -7.24
N TYR A 288 -19.46 4.97 -7.90
CA TYR A 288 -19.07 5.06 -9.30
C TYR A 288 -20.29 4.97 -10.20
N ASN A 289 -20.45 5.94 -11.10
CA ASN A 289 -21.48 5.94 -12.12
C ASN A 289 -20.84 5.62 -13.48
N PRO A 290 -21.13 4.45 -14.07
CA PRO A 290 -20.58 4.10 -15.38
C PRO A 290 -21.14 5.05 -16.45
N PRO A 291 -20.37 5.36 -17.51
CA PRO A 291 -20.89 6.10 -18.64
C PRO A 291 -22.04 5.33 -19.28
N SER A 292 -23.20 5.97 -19.40
CA SER A 292 -24.35 5.45 -20.14
C SER A 292 -24.23 5.85 -21.60
N LEU A 293 -24.49 4.91 -22.51
CA LEU A 293 -24.69 5.24 -23.91
C LEU A 293 -25.96 6.08 -24.08
N ASP A 294 -25.95 6.97 -25.07
CA ASP A 294 -27.14 7.72 -25.46
C ASP A 294 -28.26 6.74 -25.86
N VAL A 295 -29.49 7.08 -25.52
CA VAL A 295 -30.69 6.29 -25.83
C VAL A 295 -30.77 6.01 -27.32
N HIS A 296 -30.45 6.99 -28.17
CA HIS A 296 -30.48 6.82 -29.62
C HIS A 296 -29.43 5.83 -30.13
N VAL A 297 -28.26 5.76 -29.49
CA VAL A 297 -27.22 4.78 -29.82
C VAL A 297 -27.64 3.38 -29.37
N LEU A 298 -28.28 3.27 -28.21
CA LEU A 298 -28.84 2.00 -27.73
C LEU A 298 -29.99 1.51 -28.63
N GLU A 299 -30.82 2.42 -29.12
CA GLU A 299 -31.90 2.12 -30.06
C GLU A 299 -31.34 1.66 -31.41
N SER A 300 -30.34 2.34 -31.96
CA SER A 300 -29.69 1.91 -33.20
C SER A 300 -28.97 0.56 -33.07
N MET A 301 -28.39 0.27 -31.90
CA MET A 301 -27.76 -1.04 -31.61
C MET A 301 -28.78 -2.17 -31.39
N ARG A 302 -30.03 -1.84 -31.07
CA ARG A 302 -31.15 -2.79 -30.97
C ARG A 302 -31.94 -2.91 -32.27
N ALA A 303 -31.69 -2.04 -33.24
CA ALA A 303 -32.31 -2.14 -34.55
C ALA A 303 -31.84 -3.45 -35.20
N PRO A 304 -32.75 -4.25 -35.79
CA PRO A 304 -32.35 -5.39 -36.61
C PRO A 304 -31.37 -4.94 -37.70
N PRO A 305 -30.35 -5.75 -38.04
CA PRO A 305 -29.42 -5.42 -39.12
C PRO A 305 -30.21 -5.08 -40.38
N ASP A 306 -29.79 -4.02 -41.07
CA ASP A 306 -30.49 -3.56 -42.25
C ASP A 306 -30.40 -4.64 -43.33
N ARG A 307 -31.43 -4.80 -44.18
CA ARG A 307 -31.44 -5.84 -45.22
C ARG A 307 -30.28 -5.75 -46.24
N ALA A 308 -29.51 -4.66 -46.20
CA ALA A 308 -28.29 -4.49 -46.98
C ALA A 308 -27.06 -5.14 -46.34
N ASP A 309 -27.13 -5.53 -45.05
CA ASP A 309 -26.08 -6.22 -44.31
C ASP A 309 -26.23 -7.75 -44.36
N THR A 310 -27.11 -8.28 -45.23
CA THR A 310 -27.11 -9.70 -45.55
C THR A 310 -25.89 -10.01 -46.39
N TYR A 311 -24.78 -10.32 -45.72
CA TYR A 311 -23.65 -10.96 -46.36
C TYR A 311 -24.15 -12.26 -47.02
N GLU A 312 -23.97 -12.37 -48.33
CA GLU A 312 -24.16 -13.64 -49.02
C GLU A 312 -23.33 -14.70 -48.31
N GLU A 313 -24.01 -15.81 -48.00
CA GLU A 313 -23.52 -16.95 -47.24
C GLU A 313 -22.37 -17.62 -47.99
N ASN A 314 -21.16 -17.06 -47.90
CA ASN A 314 -19.95 -17.73 -48.35
C ASN A 314 -19.46 -18.60 -47.20
N ASP A 315 -19.94 -19.84 -47.22
CA ASP A 315 -19.61 -20.94 -46.33
C ASP A 315 -18.08 -21.18 -46.36
N SER A 316 -17.35 -20.54 -45.44
CA SER A 316 -15.93 -20.75 -45.25
C SER A 316 -15.72 -21.62 -44.01
N SER A 317 -16.04 -22.90 -44.18
CA SER A 317 -15.59 -23.97 -43.30
C SER A 317 -14.07 -24.09 -43.38
N ASP A 318 -13.37 -23.60 -42.36
CA ASP A 318 -12.02 -24.05 -42.03
C ASP A 318 -12.01 -24.38 -40.53
N ASP A 319 -12.15 -25.67 -40.24
CA ASP A 319 -11.92 -26.28 -38.94
C ASP A 319 -10.44 -26.19 -38.59
N ASP A 320 -10.16 -26.18 -37.28
CA ASP A 320 -8.84 -26.23 -36.63
C ASP A 320 -8.05 -24.92 -36.52
N GLU A 321 -8.36 -24.12 -35.50
CA GLU A 321 -7.34 -23.71 -34.55
C GLU A 321 -7.96 -23.27 -33.21
N ASN A 322 -7.56 -23.93 -32.12
CA ASN A 322 -7.90 -23.60 -30.74
C ASN A 322 -7.60 -22.11 -30.43
N GLY A 323 -8.61 -21.26 -30.60
CA GLY A 323 -8.54 -19.83 -30.31
C GLY A 323 -8.21 -19.59 -28.84
N ALA A 324 -7.20 -18.77 -28.58
CA ALA A 324 -6.85 -18.34 -27.23
C ALA A 324 -8.07 -17.71 -26.53
N PRO A 325 -8.30 -17.97 -25.23
CA PRO A 325 -9.39 -17.33 -24.50
C PRO A 325 -9.23 -15.80 -24.58
N VAL A 326 -10.28 -15.14 -25.07
CA VAL A 326 -10.31 -13.69 -25.26
C VAL A 326 -10.03 -13.01 -23.92
N GLY A 327 -8.95 -12.23 -23.83
CA GLY A 327 -8.55 -11.50 -22.63
C GLY A 327 -7.37 -12.08 -21.84
N ALA A 328 -6.77 -13.21 -22.25
CA ALA A 328 -5.57 -13.73 -21.61
C ALA A 328 -4.30 -12.92 -21.98
N PHE A 329 -3.53 -12.50 -20.97
CA PHE A 329 -2.22 -11.87 -21.17
C PHE A 329 -1.22 -12.90 -21.75
N PRO A 330 -0.31 -12.53 -22.68
CA PRO A 330 0.63 -13.47 -23.26
C PRO A 330 1.42 -14.24 -22.18
N GLY A 331 1.31 -15.57 -22.17
CA GLY A 331 1.96 -16.46 -21.20
C GLY A 331 1.05 -17.06 -20.11
N THR A 332 -0.18 -16.59 -19.95
CA THR A 332 -1.13 -17.09 -18.92
C THR A 332 -2.16 -18.09 -19.46
N LYS A 333 -1.93 -18.62 -20.67
CA LYS A 333 -2.89 -19.45 -21.41
C LYS A 333 -3.37 -20.69 -20.64
N GLY A 334 -2.51 -21.29 -19.81
CA GLY A 334 -2.84 -22.48 -19.02
C GLY A 334 -3.64 -22.20 -17.74
N ASP A 335 -3.67 -20.95 -17.29
CA ASP A 335 -4.30 -20.57 -16.01
C ASP A 335 -5.80 -20.25 -16.16
N TYR A 336 -6.24 -19.97 -17.40
CA TYR A 336 -7.62 -19.59 -17.74
C TYR A 336 -8.39 -20.67 -18.54
N ALA A 337 -7.75 -21.80 -18.88
CA ALA A 337 -8.39 -22.86 -19.65
C ALA A 337 -9.11 -23.87 -18.75
N GLY A 338 -10.44 -23.96 -18.88
CA GLY A 338 -11.16 -25.21 -18.67
C GLY A 338 -12.50 -25.13 -17.92
N SER A 339 -13.59 -24.96 -18.67
CA SER A 339 -14.81 -25.77 -18.48
C SER A 339 -15.66 -25.80 -19.76
N ALA A 340 -15.27 -26.61 -20.74
CA ALA A 340 -16.21 -27.09 -21.76
C ALA A 340 -16.58 -28.53 -21.38
N ASN A 341 -17.45 -28.67 -20.38
CA ASN A 341 -18.25 -29.88 -20.17
C ASN A 341 -19.70 -29.42 -20.17
N TYR A 342 -20.30 -29.40 -21.36
CA TYR A 342 -21.74 -29.31 -21.51
C TYR A 342 -22.32 -30.74 -21.53
N PHE A 343 -23.41 -30.94 -20.80
CA PHE A 343 -24.40 -31.98 -21.11
C PHE A 343 -25.44 -31.37 -22.04
#